data_AF-A0A939RG82-F1
#
_entry.id   AF-A0A939RG82-F1
#
_cell.length_a   1.000
_cell.length_b   1.000
_cell.length_c   1.000
_cell.angle_alpha   90.00
_cell.angle_beta   90.00
_cell.angle_gamma   90.00
#
_symmetry.space_group_name_H-M   'P 1'
#
loop_
_entity.id
_entity.type
_entity.pdbx_description
1 polymer ?
#
loop_
_entity_poly.entity_id
_entity_poly.type
_entity_poly.pdbx_seq_one_letter_code
_entity_poly.pdbx_strand_id
1 'polypeptide(L)'
;MSILVFLIILLGFIVFIGILNERVFKLQSDIALIFFTLIIALLLTVLRAVLPAGALTGFIDGLGEFGFEEYLMDGVLCFMLFAGAGKVNMGKFKQNLRPICLLALLSTVLSSFIFGGLFYLVALLFGIPMDIWTCVLLGCVVSPTDPIAATGILNKIGLSKSVCSVIENESLFNDGTGVTLFIFVRSLVQNSGRSNFFVLMGREILGAVAVALCVSFLLFRLMRLTRDPVRYILISLLDVSLVYVICEHLGFSGVIASVVCGMYFSYSMDKLERRVKVVDPREYYHDFWEILESILNAILFVMIGLLVLDIEISRYVWIIVPASILILVLSRAMGVFMSSLMTGRRIPGNYSLREFVTLMTWAALKGGLSLALAVGTEEYLPHDIFNIFINVTYAAIFFTVLVQGLSVGRVYRRLETHKLARQMREKQ
;
A
#
# COMPACT_ATOMS: atom_id res chain seq x y z
N MET A 1 13.67 21.48 -11.85
CA MET A 1 13.52 20.78 -13.15
C MET A 1 12.08 20.93 -13.65
N SER A 2 11.79 20.92 -14.96
CA SER A 2 10.38 20.97 -15.42
C SER A 2 9.66 19.64 -15.19
N ILE A 3 8.35 19.66 -14.93
CA ILE A 3 7.52 18.46 -14.70
C ILE A 3 7.61 17.50 -15.90
N LEU A 4 7.61 18.03 -17.13
CA LEU A 4 7.69 17.21 -18.34
C LEU A 4 9.04 16.47 -18.43
N VAL A 5 10.15 17.12 -18.07
CA VAL A 5 11.48 16.49 -18.08
C VAL A 5 11.54 15.36 -17.05
N PHE A 6 11.00 15.59 -15.85
CA PHE A 6 10.93 14.55 -14.82
C PHE A 6 10.11 13.34 -15.28
N LEU A 7 8.94 13.58 -15.88
CA LEU A 7 8.09 12.52 -16.42
C LEU A 7 8.81 11.71 -17.51
N ILE A 8 9.53 12.38 -18.41
CA ILE A 8 10.34 11.69 -19.44
C ILE A 8 11.39 10.79 -18.79
N ILE A 9 12.07 11.26 -17.74
CA ILE A 9 13.09 10.48 -17.03
C ILE A 9 12.47 9.27 -16.34
N LEU A 10 11.35 9.46 -15.63
CA LEU A 10 10.63 8.37 -14.98
C LEU A 10 10.18 7.30 -15.99
N LEU A 11 9.55 7.72 -17.09
CA LEU A 11 9.14 6.80 -18.16
C LEU A 11 10.35 6.10 -18.79
N GLY A 12 11.46 6.82 -18.96
CA GLY A 12 12.73 6.25 -19.42
C GLY A 12 13.21 5.12 -18.50
N PHE A 13 13.20 5.33 -17.17
CA PHE A 13 13.54 4.29 -16.20
C PHE A 13 12.58 3.11 -16.25
N ILE A 14 11.27 3.36 -16.26
CA ILE A 14 10.25 2.30 -16.30
C ILE A 14 10.43 1.41 -17.53
N VAL A 15 10.57 2.02 -18.72
CA VAL A 15 10.72 1.29 -19.98
C VAL A 15 12.05 0.54 -20.03
N PHE A 16 13.16 1.20 -19.69
CA PHE A 16 14.49 0.58 -19.74
C PHE A 16 14.60 -0.60 -18.77
N ILE A 17 14.21 -0.40 -17.51
CA ILE A 17 14.25 -1.44 -16.48
C ILE A 17 13.26 -2.55 -16.82
N GLY A 18 12.07 -2.22 -17.31
CA GLY A 18 11.07 -3.20 -17.76
C GLY A 18 11.60 -4.14 -18.84
N ILE A 19 12.18 -3.59 -19.90
CA ILE A 19 12.78 -4.37 -21.00
C ILE A 19 13.96 -5.21 -20.51
N LEU A 20 14.83 -4.63 -19.68
CA LEU A 20 15.98 -5.32 -19.10
C LEU A 20 15.51 -6.52 -18.24
N ASN A 21 14.49 -6.31 -17.40
CA ASN A 21 13.93 -7.34 -16.56
C ASN A 21 13.28 -8.45 -17.40
N GLU A 22 12.49 -8.11 -18.41
CA GLU A 22 11.84 -9.09 -19.30
C GLU A 22 12.86 -10.01 -19.99
N ARG A 23 13.96 -9.42 -20.49
CA ARG A 23 14.98 -10.18 -21.24
C ARG A 23 15.94 -10.98 -20.36
N VAL A 24 16.33 -10.44 -19.21
CA VAL A 24 17.46 -10.98 -18.42
C VAL A 24 17.01 -11.60 -17.10
N PHE A 25 16.32 -10.83 -16.26
CA PHE A 25 16.14 -11.19 -14.84
C PHE A 25 14.83 -11.91 -14.52
N LYS A 26 13.77 -11.67 -15.29
CA LYS A 26 12.44 -12.28 -15.17
C LYS A 26 11.86 -12.21 -13.75
N LEU A 27 12.19 -11.14 -13.02
CA LEU A 27 11.59 -10.83 -11.74
C LEU A 27 10.19 -10.28 -11.96
N GLN A 28 9.41 -10.19 -10.89
CA GLN A 28 8.19 -9.39 -10.94
C GLN A 28 8.52 -7.92 -11.20
N SER A 29 7.74 -7.27 -12.07
CA SER A 29 8.01 -5.92 -12.57
C SER A 29 8.22 -4.91 -11.44
N ASP A 30 7.34 -4.91 -10.43
CA ASP A 30 7.40 -4.02 -9.27
C ASP A 30 8.72 -4.15 -8.49
N ILE A 31 9.12 -5.39 -8.22
CA ILE A 31 10.36 -5.72 -7.51
C ILE A 31 11.57 -5.29 -8.35
N ALA A 32 11.52 -5.52 -9.67
CA ALA A 32 12.59 -5.12 -10.57
C ALA A 32 12.75 -3.60 -10.62
N LEU A 33 11.65 -2.85 -10.70
CA LEU A 33 11.68 -1.39 -10.74
C LEU A 33 12.37 -0.83 -9.49
N ILE A 34 11.96 -1.22 -8.28
CA ILE A 34 12.65 -0.77 -7.06
C ILE A 34 14.10 -1.22 -7.04
N PHE A 35 14.39 -2.49 -7.34
CA PHE A 35 15.74 -3.04 -7.23
C PHE A 35 16.74 -2.31 -8.14
N PHE A 36 16.39 -2.13 -9.43
CA PHE A 36 17.29 -1.49 -10.38
C PHE A 36 17.35 0.01 -10.17
N THR A 37 16.25 0.68 -9.80
CA THR A 37 16.32 2.11 -9.46
C THR A 37 17.14 2.37 -8.21
N LEU A 38 17.08 1.50 -7.20
CA LEU A 38 17.96 1.58 -6.03
C LEU A 38 19.44 1.43 -6.41
N ILE A 39 19.77 0.49 -7.28
CA ILE A 39 21.15 0.34 -7.78
C ILE A 39 21.59 1.62 -8.52
N ILE A 40 20.74 2.14 -9.39
CA ILE A 40 21.02 3.36 -10.14
C ILE A 40 21.19 4.55 -9.19
N ALA A 41 20.30 4.72 -8.21
CA ALA A 41 20.39 5.76 -7.20
C ALA A 41 21.70 5.66 -6.42
N LEU A 42 22.09 4.46 -5.98
CA LEU A 42 23.36 4.25 -5.27
C LEU A 42 24.57 4.60 -6.15
N LEU A 43 24.55 4.21 -7.43
CA LEU A 43 25.59 4.57 -8.40
C LEU A 43 25.66 6.08 -8.62
N LEU A 44 24.51 6.76 -8.72
CA LEU A 44 24.42 8.20 -8.85
C LEU A 44 24.92 8.92 -7.58
N THR A 45 24.66 8.39 -6.39
CA THR A 45 25.20 8.92 -5.13
C THR A 45 26.73 8.83 -5.10
N VAL A 46 27.30 7.69 -5.51
CA VAL A 46 28.76 7.53 -5.62
C VAL A 46 29.33 8.47 -6.67
N LEU A 47 28.67 8.59 -7.82
CA LEU A 47 29.09 9.49 -8.90
C LEU A 47 29.04 10.96 -8.46
N ARG A 48 28.00 11.38 -7.72
CA ARG A 48 27.85 12.71 -7.12
C ARG A 48 29.03 13.04 -6.19
N ALA A 49 29.52 12.07 -5.43
CA ALA A 49 30.65 12.26 -4.52
C ALA A 49 32.01 12.39 -5.22
N VAL A 50 32.15 11.87 -6.44
CA VAL A 50 33.42 11.83 -7.19
C VAL A 50 33.53 12.96 -8.23
N LEU A 51 32.40 13.43 -8.77
CA LEU A 51 32.39 14.50 -9.77
C LEU A 51 32.58 15.89 -9.15
N PRO A 52 33.31 16.80 -9.81
CA PRO A 52 33.33 18.21 -9.42
C PRO A 52 31.94 18.83 -9.56
N ALA A 53 31.59 19.75 -8.65
CA ALA A 53 30.31 20.44 -8.66
C ALA A 53 30.03 21.06 -10.04
N GLY A 54 28.87 20.75 -10.63
CA GLY A 54 28.54 21.15 -12.00
C GLY A 54 27.12 20.76 -12.40
N ALA A 55 26.83 20.85 -13.71
CA ALA A 55 25.48 20.59 -14.23
C ALA A 55 24.96 19.17 -13.93
N LEU A 56 25.85 18.18 -13.83
CA LEU A 56 25.51 16.80 -13.48
C LEU A 56 25.07 16.65 -12.02
N THR A 57 25.70 17.35 -11.06
CA THR A 57 25.29 17.28 -9.66
C THR A 57 23.94 17.97 -9.46
N GLY A 58 23.72 19.14 -10.08
CA GLY A 58 22.41 19.81 -10.04
C GLY A 58 21.29 19.01 -10.73
N PHE A 59 21.62 18.19 -11.72
CA PHE A 59 20.65 17.25 -12.31
C PHE A 59 20.29 16.12 -11.33
N ILE A 60 21.28 15.56 -10.63
CA ILE A 60 21.06 14.52 -9.61
C ILE A 60 20.23 15.07 -8.44
N ASP A 61 20.55 16.28 -7.97
CA ASP A 61 19.80 16.95 -6.90
C ASP A 61 18.33 17.16 -7.32
N GLY A 62 18.10 17.63 -8.54
CA GLY A 62 16.77 17.81 -9.10
C GLY A 62 15.96 16.51 -9.33
N LEU A 63 16.57 15.32 -9.24
CA LEU A 63 15.86 14.04 -9.22
C LEU A 63 15.31 13.68 -7.84
N GLY A 64 15.98 14.13 -6.76
CA GLY A 64 15.58 13.88 -5.37
C GLY A 64 14.51 14.85 -4.87
N GLU A 65 14.52 16.10 -5.34
CA GLU A 65 13.66 17.19 -4.85
C GLU A 65 12.20 17.16 -5.34
N PHE A 66 11.76 16.15 -6.10
CA PHE A 66 10.38 16.15 -6.61
C PHE A 66 9.37 15.76 -5.52
N GLY A 67 8.29 16.54 -5.36
CA GLY A 67 7.25 16.37 -4.34
C GLY A 67 6.53 15.02 -4.41
N PHE A 68 7.16 13.99 -3.83
CA PHE A 68 6.62 12.63 -3.78
C PHE A 68 5.32 12.55 -3.01
N GLU A 69 5.24 13.28 -1.89
CA GLU A 69 4.01 13.36 -1.10
C GLU A 69 2.87 13.95 -1.92
N GLU A 70 3.06 15.12 -2.55
CA GLU A 70 2.05 15.75 -3.41
C GLU A 70 1.63 14.83 -4.56
N TYR A 71 2.59 14.18 -5.24
CA TYR A 71 2.28 13.23 -6.29
C TYR A 71 1.44 12.05 -5.78
N LEU A 72 1.83 11.44 -4.65
CA LEU A 72 1.17 10.24 -4.17
C LEU A 72 -0.15 10.56 -3.46
N MET A 73 -0.14 11.42 -2.44
CA MET A 73 -1.29 11.74 -1.61
C MET A 73 -2.35 12.51 -2.38
N ASP A 74 -1.97 13.60 -3.07
CA ASP A 74 -2.94 14.49 -3.72
C ASP A 74 -3.26 14.04 -5.16
N GLY A 75 -2.30 13.37 -5.81
CA GLY A 75 -2.43 12.96 -7.20
C GLY A 75 -2.96 11.54 -7.39
N VAL A 76 -2.30 10.54 -6.82
CA VAL A 76 -2.36 9.15 -7.32
C VAL A 76 -3.12 8.19 -6.42
N LEU A 77 -3.10 8.42 -5.10
CA LEU A 77 -3.62 7.49 -4.11
C LEU A 77 -5.11 7.18 -4.32
N CYS A 78 -5.93 8.19 -4.61
CA CYS A 78 -7.36 8.01 -4.83
C CYS A 78 -7.64 7.07 -6.02
N PHE A 79 -6.90 7.23 -7.13
CA PHE A 79 -7.05 6.41 -8.33
C PHE A 79 -6.60 4.97 -8.09
N MET A 80 -5.48 4.77 -7.38
CA MET A 80 -5.00 3.42 -7.06
C MET A 80 -5.99 2.65 -6.18
N LEU A 81 -6.53 3.30 -5.15
CA LEU A 81 -7.51 2.70 -4.25
C LEU A 81 -8.83 2.41 -4.96
N PHE A 82 -9.27 3.31 -5.84
CA PHE A 82 -10.44 3.06 -6.69
C PHE A 82 -10.20 1.88 -7.64
N ALA A 83 -9.04 1.80 -8.28
CA ALA A 83 -8.69 0.71 -9.20
C ALA A 83 -8.75 -0.65 -8.50
N GLY A 84 -8.13 -0.76 -7.32
CA GLY A 84 -8.16 -1.96 -6.49
C GLY A 84 -9.58 -2.33 -6.05
N ALA A 85 -10.35 -1.34 -5.58
CA ALA A 85 -11.75 -1.52 -5.17
C ALA A 85 -12.68 -1.90 -6.33
N GLY A 86 -12.40 -1.39 -7.53
CA GLY A 86 -13.14 -1.67 -8.76
C GLY A 86 -13.07 -3.14 -9.20
N LYS A 87 -11.99 -3.85 -8.83
CA LYS A 87 -11.78 -5.28 -9.15
C LYS A 87 -12.42 -6.23 -8.13
N VAL A 88 -12.97 -5.71 -7.03
CA VAL A 88 -13.50 -6.52 -5.93
C VAL A 88 -14.74 -7.31 -6.37
N ASN A 89 -14.65 -8.63 -6.37
CA ASN A 89 -15.82 -9.48 -6.61
C ASN A 89 -16.76 -9.45 -5.40
N MET A 90 -17.89 -8.72 -5.54
CA MET A 90 -18.87 -8.53 -4.46
C MET A 90 -19.47 -9.82 -3.90
N GLY A 91 -19.58 -10.87 -4.73
CA GLY A 91 -20.06 -12.18 -4.27
C GLY A 91 -19.10 -12.83 -3.27
N LYS A 92 -17.81 -12.87 -3.62
CA LYS A 92 -16.76 -13.43 -2.76
C LYS A 92 -16.46 -12.54 -1.54
N PHE A 93 -16.50 -11.22 -1.73
CA PHE A 93 -16.32 -10.25 -0.65
C PHE A 93 -17.37 -10.46 0.45
N LYS A 94 -18.66 -10.59 0.09
CA LYS A 94 -19.73 -10.85 1.07
C LYS A 94 -19.56 -12.17 1.81
N GLN A 95 -19.06 -13.21 1.16
CA GLN A 95 -18.80 -14.51 1.80
C GLN A 95 -17.66 -14.44 2.84
N ASN A 96 -16.68 -13.56 2.61
CA ASN A 96 -15.48 -13.42 3.45
C ASN A 96 -15.42 -12.08 4.21
N LEU A 97 -16.55 -11.37 4.33
CA LEU A 97 -16.59 -10.00 4.88
C LEU A 97 -15.97 -9.94 6.28
N ARG A 98 -16.36 -10.86 7.17
CA ARG A 98 -15.86 -10.89 8.55
C ARG A 98 -14.34 -11.14 8.61
N PRO A 99 -13.78 -12.18 7.98
CA PRO A 99 -12.33 -12.35 7.88
C PRO A 99 -11.60 -11.13 7.30
N ILE A 100 -12.10 -10.55 6.20
CA ILE A 100 -11.46 -9.41 5.54
C ILE A 100 -11.47 -8.19 6.45
N CYS A 101 -12.61 -7.83 7.04
CA CYS A 101 -12.70 -6.67 7.94
C CYS A 101 -11.87 -6.88 9.22
N LEU A 102 -11.88 -8.08 9.81
CA LEU A 102 -11.05 -8.35 10.99
C LEU A 102 -9.56 -8.28 10.63
N LEU A 103 -9.13 -8.87 9.53
CA LEU A 103 -7.73 -8.78 9.12
C LEU A 103 -7.35 -7.34 8.77
N ALA A 104 -8.09 -6.66 7.89
CA ALA A 104 -7.73 -5.32 7.42
C ALA A 104 -7.82 -4.24 8.52
N LEU A 105 -8.81 -4.31 9.42
CA LEU A 105 -8.96 -3.31 10.47
C LEU A 105 -8.13 -3.67 11.69
N LEU A 106 -8.36 -4.87 12.25
CA LEU A 106 -7.76 -5.24 13.52
C LEU A 106 -6.28 -5.58 13.37
N SER A 107 -5.86 -6.26 12.29
CA SER A 107 -4.44 -6.58 12.11
C SER A 107 -3.62 -5.31 11.94
N THR A 108 -4.12 -4.33 11.19
CA THR A 108 -3.42 -3.06 10.96
C THR A 108 -3.29 -2.23 12.22
N VAL A 109 -4.38 -2.08 12.97
CA VAL A 109 -4.36 -1.38 14.26
C VAL A 109 -3.41 -2.09 15.21
N LEU A 110 -3.57 -3.40 15.42
CA LEU A 110 -2.69 -4.16 16.31
C LEU A 110 -1.23 -4.10 15.86
N SER A 111 -0.94 -4.26 14.57
CA SER A 111 0.43 -4.19 14.04
C SER A 111 1.05 -2.81 14.28
N SER A 112 0.28 -1.73 14.14
CA SER A 112 0.75 -0.36 14.38
C SER A 112 1.10 -0.13 15.84
N PHE A 113 0.22 -0.52 16.75
CA PHE A 113 0.45 -0.38 18.20
C PHE A 113 1.56 -1.32 18.70
N ILE A 114 1.63 -2.56 18.21
CA ILE A 114 2.69 -3.51 18.58
C ILE A 114 4.03 -3.02 18.03
N PHE A 115 4.08 -2.55 16.78
CA PHE A 115 5.29 -1.97 16.21
C PHE A 115 5.75 -0.78 17.05
N GLY A 116 4.86 0.17 17.32
CA GLY A 116 5.17 1.35 18.11
C GLY A 116 5.62 1.03 19.54
N GLY A 117 4.95 0.10 20.22
CA GLY A 117 5.34 -0.33 21.56
C GLY A 117 6.71 -1.00 21.59
N LEU A 118 6.99 -1.93 20.65
CA LEU A 118 8.29 -2.58 20.56
C LEU A 118 9.41 -1.60 20.15
N PHE A 119 9.12 -0.69 19.23
CA PHE A 119 10.09 0.32 18.79
C PHE A 119 10.37 1.34 19.90
N TYR A 120 9.37 1.69 20.71
CA TYR A 120 9.55 2.53 21.90
C TYR A 120 10.48 1.87 22.93
N LEU A 121 10.40 0.54 23.12
CA LEU A 121 11.35 -0.17 23.98
C LEU A 121 12.79 -0.07 23.45
N VAL A 122 12.98 -0.16 22.14
CA VAL A 122 14.30 0.06 21.51
C VAL A 122 14.75 1.51 21.70
N ALA A 123 13.87 2.47 21.47
CA ALA A 123 14.16 3.88 21.66
C ALA A 123 14.62 4.17 23.10
N LEU A 124 13.93 3.61 24.10
CA LEU A 124 14.26 3.75 25.51
C LEU A 124 15.60 3.08 25.86
N LEU A 125 15.86 1.89 25.31
CA LEU A 125 17.11 1.15 25.56
C LEU A 125 18.35 1.87 25.02
N PHE A 126 18.22 2.57 23.88
CA PHE A 126 19.33 3.23 23.20
C PHE A 126 19.32 4.77 23.34
N GLY A 127 18.45 5.32 24.19
CA GLY A 127 18.38 6.76 24.46
C GLY A 127 17.98 7.59 23.24
N ILE A 128 17.10 7.06 22.39
CA ILE A 128 16.51 7.79 21.26
C ILE A 128 15.34 8.63 21.82
N PRO A 129 15.32 9.96 21.59
CA PRO A 129 14.32 10.85 22.18
C PRO A 129 12.98 10.79 21.45
N MET A 130 12.30 9.63 21.50
CA MET A 130 10.97 9.43 20.92
C MET A 130 9.97 9.08 22.01
N ASP A 131 8.81 9.73 22.00
CA ASP A 131 7.69 9.34 22.85
C ASP A 131 6.94 8.14 22.26
N ILE A 132 6.09 7.53 23.09
CA ILE A 132 5.32 6.36 22.68
C ILE A 132 4.42 6.66 21.47
N TRP A 133 3.81 7.85 21.41
CA TRP A 133 2.88 8.20 20.33
C TRP A 133 3.60 8.45 19.01
N THR A 134 4.81 9.01 19.02
CA THR A 134 5.65 9.09 17.82
C THR A 134 6.07 7.69 17.35
N CYS A 135 6.39 6.76 18.27
CA CYS A 135 6.67 5.38 17.87
C CYS A 135 5.42 4.67 17.30
N VAL A 136 4.25 4.89 17.88
CA VAL A 136 2.97 4.37 17.33
C VAL A 136 2.65 5.01 15.98
N LEU A 137 2.95 6.30 15.79
CA LEU A 137 2.82 6.98 14.51
C LEU A 137 3.71 6.31 13.44
N LEU A 138 4.97 6.02 13.77
CA LEU A 138 5.87 5.24 12.91
C LEU A 138 5.29 3.85 12.62
N GLY A 139 4.66 3.21 13.60
CA GLY A 139 3.90 1.98 13.42
C GLY A 139 2.76 2.11 12.40
N CYS A 140 2.05 3.23 12.37
CA CYS A 140 0.99 3.50 11.39
C CYS A 140 1.54 3.67 9.98
N VAL A 141 2.71 4.30 9.84
CA VAL A 141 3.43 4.47 8.57
C VAL A 141 3.81 3.12 7.98
N VAL A 142 4.37 2.21 8.78
CA VAL A 142 4.92 0.94 8.30
C VAL A 142 3.93 -0.23 8.39
N SER A 143 2.67 -0.03 8.78
CA SER A 143 1.68 -1.12 8.88
C SER A 143 0.90 -1.44 7.59
N PRO A 144 0.50 -0.45 6.75
CA PRO A 144 -0.07 -0.69 5.42
C PRO A 144 0.76 -1.64 4.57
N THR A 145 0.12 -2.43 3.71
CA THR A 145 0.78 -3.47 2.90
C THR A 145 0.27 -3.43 1.48
N ASP A 146 1.13 -3.76 0.53
CA ASP A 146 0.83 -3.84 -0.88
C ASP A 146 0.71 -5.32 -1.30
N PRO A 147 -0.46 -5.76 -1.79
CA PRO A 147 -0.68 -7.15 -2.16
C PRO A 147 -0.16 -7.44 -3.57
N ILE A 148 -0.01 -6.43 -4.44
CA ILE A 148 0.15 -6.58 -5.90
C ILE A 148 1.42 -7.36 -6.21
N ALA A 149 2.51 -6.95 -5.56
CA ALA A 149 3.77 -7.64 -5.66
C ALA A 149 3.60 -9.12 -5.21
N ALA A 150 3.10 -9.40 -4.02
CA ALA A 150 3.03 -10.77 -3.53
C ALA A 150 2.09 -11.67 -4.36
N THR A 151 0.89 -11.18 -4.69
CA THR A 151 -0.12 -11.96 -5.41
C THR A 151 0.29 -12.25 -6.85
N GLY A 152 1.03 -11.34 -7.51
CA GLY A 152 1.59 -11.58 -8.84
C GLY A 152 2.54 -12.78 -8.90
N ILE A 153 3.35 -13.01 -7.86
CA ILE A 153 4.18 -14.23 -7.73
C ILE A 153 3.33 -15.44 -7.34
N LEU A 154 2.49 -15.29 -6.32
CA LEU A 154 1.73 -16.40 -5.73
C LEU A 154 0.71 -16.99 -6.73
N ASN A 155 0.08 -16.17 -7.56
CA ASN A 155 -0.86 -16.62 -8.59
C ASN A 155 -0.18 -17.50 -9.65
N LYS A 156 1.05 -17.16 -10.06
CA LYS A 156 1.83 -17.96 -11.03
C LYS A 156 2.19 -19.35 -10.51
N ILE A 157 2.26 -19.53 -9.19
CA ILE A 157 2.62 -20.79 -8.53
C ILE A 157 1.43 -21.51 -7.90
N GLY A 158 0.20 -21.11 -8.24
CA GLY A 158 -1.02 -21.87 -7.92
C GLY A 158 -1.73 -21.48 -6.62
N LEU A 159 -1.59 -20.23 -6.16
CA LEU A 159 -2.40 -19.73 -5.04
C LEU A 159 -3.90 -19.84 -5.34
N SER A 160 -4.66 -20.38 -4.39
CA SER A 160 -6.11 -20.50 -4.55
C SER A 160 -6.78 -19.11 -4.70
N LYS A 161 -7.75 -19.00 -5.62
CA LYS A 161 -8.47 -17.74 -5.87
C LYS A 161 -9.18 -17.16 -4.64
N SER A 162 -9.53 -17.99 -3.65
CA SER A 162 -10.14 -17.52 -2.39
C SER A 162 -9.12 -16.83 -1.49
N VAL A 163 -7.91 -17.37 -1.37
CA VAL A 163 -6.84 -16.81 -0.54
C VAL A 163 -6.22 -15.59 -1.21
N CYS A 164 -6.05 -15.62 -2.53
CA CYS A 164 -5.65 -14.43 -3.31
C CYS A 164 -6.60 -13.26 -3.05
N SER A 165 -7.91 -13.51 -3.17
CA SER A 165 -8.92 -12.49 -2.91
C SER A 165 -8.90 -11.99 -1.47
N VAL A 166 -8.52 -12.81 -0.49
CA VAL A 166 -8.38 -12.37 0.90
C VAL A 166 -7.17 -11.47 1.09
N ILE A 167 -6.03 -11.79 0.46
CA ILE A 167 -4.82 -10.97 0.50
C ILE A 167 -5.06 -9.61 -0.17
N GLU A 168 -5.62 -9.60 -1.39
CA GLU A 168 -5.90 -8.37 -2.15
C GLU A 168 -6.87 -7.46 -1.40
N ASN A 169 -7.98 -8.00 -0.91
CA ASN A 169 -8.95 -7.21 -0.17
C ASN A 169 -8.39 -6.75 1.18
N GLU A 170 -7.69 -7.61 1.92
CA GLU A 170 -7.10 -7.21 3.21
C GLU A 170 -6.19 -6.00 3.05
N SER A 171 -5.31 -6.02 2.05
CA SER A 171 -4.37 -4.93 1.82
C SER A 171 -5.05 -3.66 1.31
N LEU A 172 -6.05 -3.76 0.42
CA LEU A 172 -6.84 -2.62 -0.03
C LEU A 172 -7.53 -1.87 1.13
N PHE A 173 -8.16 -2.60 2.05
CA PHE A 173 -8.80 -1.98 3.22
C PHE A 173 -7.78 -1.57 4.29
N ASN A 174 -6.64 -2.27 4.39
CA ASN A 174 -5.53 -1.93 5.26
C ASN A 174 -4.98 -0.54 4.92
N ASP A 175 -4.79 -0.21 3.63
CA ASP A 175 -4.33 1.12 3.21
C ASP A 175 -5.25 2.23 3.73
N GLY A 176 -6.56 2.06 3.56
CA GLY A 176 -7.57 2.97 4.11
C GLY A 176 -7.52 3.10 5.63
N THR A 177 -7.32 1.98 6.32
CA THR A 177 -7.24 1.92 7.78
C THR A 177 -5.97 2.59 8.28
N GLY A 178 -4.83 2.34 7.63
CA GLY A 178 -3.54 2.87 8.02
C GLY A 178 -3.45 4.38 7.86
N VAL A 179 -3.96 4.94 6.75
CA VAL A 179 -4.04 6.40 6.60
C VAL A 179 -4.94 7.03 7.67
N THR A 180 -6.11 6.45 7.91
CA THR A 180 -7.05 6.95 8.94
C THR A 180 -6.42 6.89 10.34
N LEU A 181 -5.74 5.79 10.66
CA LEU A 181 -5.03 5.64 11.93
C LEU A 181 -3.86 6.62 12.04
N PHE A 182 -3.11 6.84 10.96
CA PHE A 182 -2.02 7.81 10.89
C PHE A 182 -2.51 9.23 11.18
N ILE A 183 -3.56 9.70 10.50
CA ILE A 183 -4.16 11.03 10.73
C ILE A 183 -4.58 11.18 12.18
N PHE A 184 -5.21 10.15 12.74
CA PHE A 184 -5.62 10.13 14.14
C PHE A 184 -4.42 10.23 15.10
N VAL A 185 -3.43 9.35 14.98
CA VAL A 185 -2.28 9.33 15.88
C VAL A 185 -1.45 10.62 15.72
N ARG A 186 -1.33 11.14 14.49
CA ARG A 186 -0.74 12.46 14.22
C ARG A 186 -1.44 13.55 15.02
N SER A 187 -2.78 13.55 15.05
CA SER A 187 -3.56 14.52 15.84
C SER A 187 -3.29 14.42 17.34
N LEU A 188 -3.00 13.21 17.86
CA LEU A 188 -2.63 13.02 19.27
C LEU A 188 -1.25 13.57 19.57
N VAL A 189 -0.29 13.36 18.66
CA VAL A 189 1.08 13.90 18.75
C VAL A 189 1.04 15.43 18.73
N GLN A 190 0.18 16.04 17.90
CA GLN A 190 0.11 17.50 17.73
C GLN A 190 -0.74 18.22 18.80
N ASN A 191 -1.90 17.69 19.20
CA ASN A 191 -2.94 18.45 19.92
C ASN A 191 -3.19 18.02 21.38
N SER A 192 -2.27 17.28 22.01
CA SER A 192 -2.34 16.91 23.45
C SER A 192 -3.67 16.25 23.89
N GLY A 193 -4.34 15.49 23.02
CA GLY A 193 -5.41 14.56 23.40
C GLY A 193 -6.79 15.15 23.76
N ARG A 194 -7.15 16.37 23.31
CA ARG A 194 -8.44 17.01 23.64
C ARG A 194 -9.67 16.54 22.83
N SER A 195 -9.52 15.73 21.78
CA SER A 195 -10.65 15.27 20.96
C SER A 195 -11.10 13.85 21.32
N ASN A 196 -12.42 13.63 21.33
CA ASN A 196 -13.00 12.32 21.61
C ASN A 196 -12.88 11.42 20.37
N PHE A 197 -11.87 10.52 20.38
CA PHE A 197 -11.48 9.62 19.29
C PHE A 197 -12.66 9.01 18.51
N PHE A 198 -13.61 8.41 19.22
CA PHE A 198 -14.73 7.70 18.60
C PHE A 198 -15.65 8.64 17.80
N VAL A 199 -15.77 9.89 18.24
CA VAL A 199 -16.61 10.90 17.57
C VAL A 199 -15.92 11.41 16.31
N LEU A 200 -14.62 11.68 16.37
CA LEU A 200 -13.84 12.16 15.22
C LEU A 200 -13.78 11.08 14.13
N MET A 201 -13.40 9.85 14.51
CA MET A 201 -13.31 8.73 13.58
C MET A 201 -14.68 8.33 13.02
N GLY A 202 -15.73 8.33 13.86
CA GLY A 202 -17.09 8.08 13.41
C GLY A 202 -17.56 9.11 12.39
N ARG A 203 -17.27 10.39 12.62
CA ARG A 203 -17.60 11.48 11.68
C ARG A 203 -16.85 11.35 10.37
N GLU A 204 -15.54 11.10 10.39
CA GLU A 204 -14.73 10.98 9.17
C GLU A 204 -15.16 9.81 8.29
N ILE A 205 -15.37 8.63 8.90
CA ILE A 205 -15.74 7.42 8.18
C ILE A 205 -17.17 7.54 7.64
N LEU A 206 -18.14 7.92 8.47
CA LEU A 206 -19.53 8.02 8.03
C LEU A 206 -19.72 9.14 7.01
N GLY A 207 -19.02 10.27 7.18
CA GLY A 207 -18.99 11.36 6.21
C GLY A 207 -18.44 10.90 4.86
N ALA A 208 -17.29 10.22 4.86
CA ALA A 208 -16.67 9.69 3.64
C ALA A 208 -17.59 8.70 2.91
N VAL A 209 -18.20 7.76 3.65
CA VAL A 209 -19.14 6.78 3.09
C VAL A 209 -20.38 7.47 2.52
N ALA A 210 -20.95 8.43 3.23
CA ALA A 210 -22.14 9.15 2.79
C ALA A 210 -21.88 9.96 1.52
N VAL A 211 -20.77 10.71 1.46
CA VAL A 211 -20.36 11.48 0.28
C VAL A 211 -20.12 10.55 -0.90
N ALA A 212 -19.31 9.50 -0.72
CA ALA A 212 -19.01 8.53 -1.79
C ALA A 212 -20.30 7.92 -2.34
N LEU A 213 -21.18 7.40 -1.49
CA LEU A 213 -22.43 6.78 -1.96
C LEU A 213 -23.35 7.78 -2.66
N CYS A 214 -23.42 9.02 -2.19
CA CYS A 214 -24.26 10.06 -2.79
C CYS A 214 -23.76 10.44 -4.19
N VAL A 215 -22.49 10.80 -4.30
CA VAL A 215 -21.87 11.25 -5.56
C VAL A 215 -21.79 10.10 -6.56
N SER A 216 -21.31 8.92 -6.16
CA SER A 216 -21.26 7.75 -7.03
C SER A 216 -22.64 7.31 -7.51
N PHE A 217 -23.68 7.43 -6.67
CA PHE A 217 -25.05 7.16 -7.11
C PHE A 217 -25.49 8.11 -8.22
N LEU A 218 -25.20 9.41 -8.10
CA LEU A 218 -25.55 10.42 -9.09
C LEU A 218 -24.77 10.23 -10.40
N LEU A 219 -23.44 10.04 -10.33
CA LEU A 219 -22.59 9.83 -11.50
C LEU A 219 -22.89 8.49 -12.20
N PHE A 220 -23.26 7.45 -11.46
CA PHE A 220 -23.72 6.21 -12.07
C PHE A 220 -25.05 6.37 -12.82
N ARG A 221 -25.90 7.34 -12.47
CA ARG A 221 -27.10 7.65 -13.26
C ARG A 221 -26.73 8.27 -14.60
N LEU A 222 -25.75 9.17 -14.64
CA LEU A 222 -25.22 9.75 -15.88
C LEU A 222 -24.62 8.68 -16.77
N MET A 223 -23.93 7.70 -16.19
CA MET A 223 -23.39 6.55 -16.91
C MET A 223 -24.44 5.77 -17.70
N ARG A 224 -25.66 5.63 -17.16
CA ARG A 224 -26.76 4.95 -17.86
C ARG A 224 -27.31 5.71 -19.07
N LEU A 225 -26.93 6.97 -19.26
CA LEU A 225 -27.35 7.80 -20.40
C LEU A 225 -26.47 7.61 -21.63
N THR A 226 -25.32 6.96 -21.48
CA THR A 226 -24.36 6.71 -22.57
C THR A 226 -24.12 5.22 -22.75
N ARG A 227 -23.74 4.81 -23.96
CA ARG A 227 -23.26 3.46 -24.27
C ARG A 227 -21.79 3.43 -24.72
N ASP A 228 -21.15 4.61 -24.71
CA ASP A 228 -19.76 4.80 -25.13
C ASP A 228 -18.80 4.40 -23.99
N PRO A 229 -17.91 3.40 -24.19
CA PRO A 229 -16.94 2.95 -23.19
C PRO A 229 -16.00 4.06 -22.71
N VAL A 230 -15.63 5.02 -23.56
CA VAL A 230 -14.74 6.13 -23.16
C VAL A 230 -15.41 7.01 -22.11
N ARG A 231 -16.72 7.26 -22.26
CA ARG A 231 -17.49 8.02 -21.27
C ARG A 231 -17.63 7.28 -19.95
N TYR A 232 -17.64 5.94 -19.95
CA TYR A 232 -17.62 5.17 -18.72
C TYR A 232 -16.33 5.38 -17.93
N ILE A 233 -15.19 5.38 -18.63
CA ILE A 233 -13.88 5.67 -18.04
C ILE A 233 -13.85 7.11 -17.48
N LEU A 234 -14.25 8.10 -18.28
CA LEU A 234 -14.27 9.51 -17.85
C LEU A 234 -15.18 9.73 -16.64
N ILE A 235 -16.36 9.10 -16.59
CA ILE A 235 -17.27 9.20 -15.44
C ILE A 235 -16.63 8.55 -14.20
N SER A 236 -15.92 7.43 -14.34
CA SER A 236 -15.22 6.81 -13.20
C SER A 236 -14.06 7.66 -12.67
N LEU A 237 -13.28 8.28 -13.56
CA LEU A 237 -12.21 9.23 -13.18
C LEU A 237 -12.78 10.46 -12.49
N LEU A 238 -13.90 11.00 -13.01
CA LEU A 238 -14.61 12.10 -12.39
C LEU A 238 -15.15 11.72 -11.01
N ASP A 239 -15.73 10.53 -10.86
CA ASP A 239 -16.32 10.11 -9.59
C ASP A 239 -15.29 10.00 -8.47
N VAL A 240 -14.19 9.28 -8.71
CA VAL A 240 -13.13 9.14 -7.69
C VAL A 240 -12.50 10.48 -7.32
N SER A 241 -12.16 11.31 -8.31
CA SER A 241 -11.53 12.61 -8.05
C SER A 241 -12.47 13.57 -7.33
N LEU A 242 -13.73 13.64 -7.75
CA LEU A 242 -14.73 14.50 -7.11
C LEU A 242 -15.05 14.07 -5.68
N VAL A 243 -15.25 12.77 -5.45
CA VAL A 243 -15.50 12.22 -4.11
C VAL A 243 -14.33 12.49 -3.17
N TYR A 244 -13.09 12.28 -3.65
CA TYR A 244 -11.89 12.53 -2.87
C TYR A 244 -11.79 13.99 -2.42
N VAL A 245 -11.87 14.92 -3.39
CA VAL A 245 -11.77 16.37 -3.12
C VAL A 245 -12.89 16.86 -2.19
N ILE A 246 -14.14 16.42 -2.39
CA ILE A 246 -15.25 16.80 -1.50
C ILE A 246 -14.99 16.30 -0.08
N CYS A 247 -14.50 15.08 0.09
CA CYS A 247 -14.21 14.54 1.41
C CYS A 247 -13.11 15.34 2.11
N GLU A 248 -12.00 15.65 1.42
CA GLU A 248 -10.92 16.45 2.00
C GLU A 248 -11.39 17.84 2.43
N HIS A 249 -12.18 18.53 1.60
CA HIS A 249 -12.73 19.85 1.94
C HIS A 249 -13.69 19.81 3.15
N LEU A 250 -14.38 18.70 3.35
CA LEU A 250 -15.30 18.50 4.49
C LEU A 250 -14.61 17.93 5.74
N GLY A 251 -13.31 17.63 5.65
CA GLY A 251 -12.55 16.95 6.70
C GLY A 251 -12.99 15.50 6.93
N PHE A 252 -13.35 14.80 5.86
CA PHE A 252 -13.64 13.36 5.83
C PHE A 252 -12.50 12.61 5.12
N SER A 253 -12.40 11.29 5.34
CA SER A 253 -11.34 10.47 4.74
C SER A 253 -11.57 10.25 3.23
N GLY A 254 -10.84 10.98 2.38
CA GLY A 254 -10.86 10.80 0.92
C GLY A 254 -10.41 9.40 0.49
N VAL A 255 -9.51 8.79 1.25
CA VAL A 255 -9.00 7.42 1.06
C VAL A 255 -10.12 6.39 1.20
N ILE A 256 -10.90 6.45 2.30
CA ILE A 256 -12.07 5.58 2.49
C ILE A 256 -13.12 5.84 1.41
N ALA A 257 -13.35 7.11 1.09
CA ALA A 257 -14.32 7.51 0.08
C ALA A 257 -13.98 6.93 -1.31
N SER A 258 -12.70 6.89 -1.68
CA SER A 258 -12.20 6.30 -2.93
C SER A 258 -12.44 4.79 -3.01
N VAL A 259 -12.22 4.07 -1.90
CA VAL A 259 -12.52 2.63 -1.82
C VAL A 259 -14.02 2.38 -1.94
N VAL A 260 -14.86 3.13 -1.22
CA VAL A 260 -16.32 3.00 -1.28
C VAL A 260 -16.84 3.29 -2.69
N CYS A 261 -16.28 4.32 -3.34
CA CYS A 261 -16.55 4.71 -4.72
C CYS A 261 -16.23 3.56 -5.71
N GLY A 262 -15.03 2.98 -5.64
CA GLY A 262 -14.64 1.85 -6.49
C GLY A 262 -15.48 0.59 -6.26
N MET A 263 -15.80 0.29 -5.01
CA MET A 263 -16.71 -0.83 -4.67
C MET A 263 -18.11 -0.61 -5.20
N TYR A 264 -18.63 0.61 -5.12
CA TYR A 264 -19.94 0.97 -5.66
C TYR A 264 -19.97 0.79 -7.18
N PHE A 265 -18.91 1.23 -7.87
CA PHE A 265 -18.73 1.04 -9.31
C PHE A 265 -18.70 -0.44 -9.69
N SER A 266 -17.88 -1.22 -8.98
CA SER A 266 -17.78 -2.67 -9.20
C SER A 266 -19.14 -3.38 -9.05
N TYR A 267 -19.85 -3.09 -7.95
CA TYR A 267 -21.19 -3.63 -7.70
C TYR A 267 -22.21 -3.23 -8.79
N SER A 268 -22.16 -1.98 -9.22
CA SER A 268 -23.14 -1.43 -10.15
C SER A 268 -22.90 -1.92 -11.58
N MET A 269 -21.65 -2.12 -11.99
CA MET A 269 -21.30 -2.75 -13.26
C MET A 269 -21.69 -4.24 -13.31
N ASP A 270 -21.45 -4.98 -12.23
CA ASP A 270 -21.93 -6.37 -12.06
C ASP A 270 -23.43 -6.52 -12.28
N LYS A 271 -24.20 -5.51 -11.90
CA LYS A 271 -25.66 -5.52 -12.07
C LYS A 271 -26.09 -5.13 -13.49
N LEU A 272 -25.33 -4.26 -14.16
CA LEU A 272 -25.62 -3.81 -15.52
C LEU A 272 -25.40 -4.94 -16.53
N GLU A 273 -24.30 -5.68 -16.38
CA GLU A 273 -23.95 -6.83 -17.23
C GLU A 273 -25.03 -7.92 -17.19
N ARG A 274 -25.53 -8.28 -16.00
CA ARG A 274 -26.61 -9.27 -15.86
C ARG A 274 -27.89 -8.88 -16.60
N ARG A 275 -28.07 -7.60 -16.93
CA ARG A 275 -29.25 -7.07 -17.63
C ARG A 275 -29.03 -6.84 -19.13
N VAL A 276 -27.82 -6.53 -19.57
CA VAL A 276 -27.52 -6.15 -20.97
C VAL A 276 -26.50 -7.14 -21.53
N LYS A 277 -26.98 -8.19 -22.19
CA LYS A 277 -26.17 -9.31 -22.72
C LYS A 277 -25.35 -8.99 -23.99
N VAL A 278 -25.28 -7.74 -24.43
CA VAL A 278 -24.76 -7.42 -25.78
C VAL A 278 -23.83 -6.21 -25.72
N VAL A 279 -22.60 -6.45 -26.18
CA VAL A 279 -21.39 -5.60 -26.17
C VAL A 279 -20.72 -5.57 -24.81
N ASP A 280 -19.44 -5.92 -24.77
CA ASP A 280 -18.56 -6.10 -23.62
C ASP A 280 -17.84 -4.77 -23.29
N PRO A 281 -18.46 -3.80 -22.58
CA PRO A 281 -17.86 -2.51 -22.27
C PRO A 281 -16.89 -2.66 -21.08
N ARG A 282 -16.83 -3.88 -20.51
CA ARG A 282 -16.00 -4.28 -19.39
C ARG A 282 -14.56 -4.48 -19.78
N GLU A 283 -14.28 -5.03 -20.96
CA GLU A 283 -12.89 -5.29 -21.39
C GLU A 283 -12.10 -3.96 -21.42
N TYR A 284 -12.58 -2.96 -22.15
CA TYR A 284 -11.95 -1.62 -22.17
C TYR A 284 -11.87 -0.92 -20.81
N TYR A 285 -12.90 -1.03 -19.96
CA TYR A 285 -12.89 -0.41 -18.64
C TYR A 285 -11.89 -1.09 -17.68
N HIS A 286 -11.92 -2.42 -17.63
CA HIS A 286 -11.02 -3.18 -16.76
C HIS A 286 -9.58 -3.07 -17.25
N ASP A 287 -9.35 -3.17 -18.55
CA ASP A 287 -8.03 -3.00 -19.16
C ASP A 287 -7.50 -1.59 -18.90
N PHE A 288 -8.34 -0.55 -19.05
CA PHE A 288 -7.94 0.83 -18.73
C PHE A 288 -7.48 0.97 -17.29
N TRP A 289 -8.29 0.49 -16.32
CA TRP A 289 -7.94 0.62 -14.91
C TRP A 289 -6.76 -0.26 -14.51
N GLU A 290 -6.58 -1.43 -15.12
CA GLU A 290 -5.41 -2.29 -14.91
C GLU A 290 -4.13 -1.66 -15.47
N ILE A 291 -4.19 -1.08 -16.67
CA ILE A 291 -3.06 -0.35 -17.28
C ILE A 291 -2.75 0.89 -16.45
N LEU A 292 -3.76 1.68 -16.08
CA LEU A 292 -3.58 2.89 -15.29
C LEU A 292 -2.94 2.57 -13.92
N GLU A 293 -3.47 1.59 -13.20
CA GLU A 293 -2.90 1.13 -11.93
C GLU A 293 -1.45 0.65 -12.09
N SER A 294 -1.15 -0.11 -13.16
CA SER A 294 0.20 -0.56 -13.45
C SER A 294 1.17 0.60 -13.73
N ILE A 295 0.74 1.62 -14.49
CA ILE A 295 1.54 2.81 -14.78
C ILE A 295 1.80 3.61 -13.49
N LEU A 296 0.75 3.86 -12.70
CA LEU A 296 0.84 4.62 -11.45
C LEU A 296 1.79 3.94 -10.45
N ASN A 297 1.68 2.61 -10.29
CA ASN A 297 2.58 1.81 -9.47
C ASN A 297 4.02 1.84 -10.00
N ALA A 298 4.22 1.71 -11.31
CA ALA A 298 5.55 1.74 -11.89
C ALA A 298 6.26 3.07 -11.64
N ILE A 299 5.54 4.20 -11.79
CA ILE A 299 6.06 5.52 -11.45
C ILE A 299 6.40 5.61 -9.97
N LEU A 300 5.47 5.19 -9.10
CA LEU A 300 5.67 5.20 -7.65
C LEU A 300 6.91 4.39 -7.25
N PHE A 301 7.12 3.19 -7.81
CA PHE A 301 8.27 2.35 -7.48
C PHE A 301 9.59 2.95 -7.96
N VAL A 302 9.61 3.61 -9.11
CA VAL A 302 10.79 4.34 -9.57
C VAL A 302 11.08 5.53 -8.67
N MET A 303 10.06 6.30 -8.28
CA MET A 303 10.22 7.45 -7.40
C MET A 303 10.75 7.04 -6.01
N ILE A 304 10.23 5.95 -5.42
CA ILE A 304 10.76 5.39 -4.16
C ILE A 304 12.26 5.15 -4.26
N GLY A 305 12.71 4.52 -5.36
CA GLY A 305 14.13 4.23 -5.57
C GLY A 305 14.98 5.49 -5.74
N LEU A 306 14.47 6.50 -6.45
CA LEU A 306 15.18 7.77 -6.69
C LEU A 306 15.27 8.65 -5.44
N LEU A 307 14.26 8.65 -4.57
CA LEU A 307 14.26 9.43 -3.32
C LEU A 307 15.37 9.03 -2.35
N VAL A 308 15.99 7.85 -2.53
CA VAL A 308 17.21 7.46 -1.80
C VAL A 308 18.37 8.42 -2.06
N LEU A 309 18.35 9.19 -3.16
CA LEU A 309 19.38 10.19 -3.46
C LEU A 309 19.44 11.31 -2.42
N ASP A 310 18.34 11.58 -1.72
CA ASP A 310 18.21 12.66 -0.74
C ASP A 310 18.09 12.15 0.71
N ILE A 311 18.41 10.85 0.93
CA ILE A 311 18.27 10.27 2.26
C ILE A 311 19.37 10.74 3.21
N GLU A 312 18.97 11.29 4.34
CA GLU A 312 19.88 11.54 5.46
C GLU A 312 19.94 10.34 6.42
N ILE A 313 21.17 9.91 6.70
CA ILE A 313 21.42 8.76 7.57
C ILE A 313 21.41 9.22 9.03
N SER A 314 20.44 8.72 9.80
CA SER A 314 20.35 8.97 11.24
C SER A 314 21.56 8.39 11.97
N ARG A 315 22.02 9.08 13.03
CA ARG A 315 23.07 8.58 13.92
C ARG A 315 22.78 7.20 14.53
N TYR A 316 21.49 6.83 14.61
CA TYR A 316 21.05 5.56 15.18
C TYR A 316 20.83 4.45 14.13
N VAL A 317 21.18 4.69 12.86
CA VAL A 317 20.86 3.79 11.73
C VAL A 317 21.20 2.32 12.00
N TRP A 318 22.37 2.05 12.59
CA TRP A 318 22.88 0.71 12.87
C TRP A 318 22.04 -0.06 13.89
N ILE A 319 21.26 0.65 14.70
CA ILE A 319 20.34 0.07 15.69
C ILE A 319 18.92 0.01 15.12
N ILE A 320 18.42 1.13 14.58
CA ILE A 320 17.02 1.25 14.17
C ILE A 320 16.68 0.37 12.97
N VAL A 321 17.59 0.19 12.01
CA VAL A 321 17.35 -0.61 10.80
C VAL A 321 17.17 -2.11 11.10
N PRO A 322 18.12 -2.79 11.77
CA PRO A 322 17.92 -4.21 12.10
C PRO A 322 16.76 -4.40 13.09
N ALA A 323 16.59 -3.49 14.05
CA ALA A 323 15.48 -3.56 15.00
C ALA A 323 14.13 -3.39 14.29
N SER A 324 13.99 -2.42 13.38
CA SER A 324 12.73 -2.19 12.68
C SER A 324 12.33 -3.36 11.80
N ILE A 325 13.28 -4.00 11.11
CA ILE A 325 13.00 -5.19 10.29
C ILE A 325 12.45 -6.32 11.17
N LEU A 326 13.10 -6.60 12.29
CA LEU A 326 12.64 -7.64 13.22
C LEU A 326 11.26 -7.31 13.79
N ILE A 327 11.09 -6.08 14.27
CA ILE A 327 9.83 -5.61 14.86
C ILE A 327 8.72 -5.62 13.82
N LEU A 328 8.98 -5.25 12.57
CA LEU A 328 8.02 -5.26 11.47
C LEU A 328 7.46 -6.67 11.23
N VAL A 329 8.34 -7.67 11.14
CA VAL A 329 7.92 -9.06 10.91
C VAL A 329 7.15 -9.59 12.13
N LEU A 330 7.61 -9.28 13.34
CA LEU A 330 6.97 -9.70 14.58
C LEU A 330 5.59 -9.04 14.76
N SER A 331 5.49 -7.72 14.58
CA SER A 331 4.24 -6.97 14.75
C SER A 331 3.18 -7.46 13.77
N ARG A 332 3.56 -7.70 12.51
CA ARG A 332 2.66 -8.28 11.51
C ARG A 332 2.23 -9.70 11.87
N ALA A 333 3.17 -10.57 12.26
CA ALA A 333 2.84 -11.92 12.67
C ALA A 333 1.87 -11.95 13.86
N MET A 334 2.10 -11.11 14.87
CA MET A 334 1.24 -10.99 16.04
C MET A 334 -0.13 -10.39 15.68
N GLY A 335 -0.17 -9.32 14.88
CA GLY A 335 -1.41 -8.67 14.46
C GLY A 335 -2.29 -9.62 13.63
N VAL A 336 -1.70 -10.35 12.68
CA VAL A 336 -2.43 -11.36 11.89
C VAL A 336 -2.86 -12.52 12.77
N PHE A 337 -2.00 -13.01 13.67
CA PHE A 337 -2.33 -14.11 14.58
C PHE A 337 -3.52 -13.77 15.47
N MET A 338 -3.49 -12.61 16.14
CA MET A 338 -4.59 -12.15 17.00
C MET A 338 -5.89 -11.95 16.22
N SER A 339 -5.82 -11.36 15.03
CA SER A 339 -6.99 -11.16 14.17
C SER A 339 -7.57 -12.48 13.64
N SER A 340 -6.69 -13.44 13.33
CA SER A 340 -7.07 -14.77 12.85
C SER A 340 -7.70 -15.62 13.96
N LEU A 341 -7.29 -15.46 15.22
CA LEU A 341 -7.95 -16.11 16.37
C LEU A 341 -9.42 -15.67 16.49
N MET A 342 -9.71 -14.39 16.28
CA MET A 342 -11.07 -13.83 16.35
C MET A 342 -11.94 -14.17 15.13
N THR A 343 -11.31 -14.62 14.05
CA THR A 343 -11.98 -15.07 12.82
C THR A 343 -12.58 -16.48 12.98
N GLY A 344 -12.10 -17.29 13.92
CA GLY A 344 -12.60 -18.63 14.21
C GLY A 344 -12.24 -19.69 13.15
N ARG A 345 -13.04 -20.76 13.02
CA ARG A 345 -12.78 -21.93 12.13
C ARG A 345 -12.86 -21.65 10.61
N ARG A 346 -12.98 -20.40 10.16
CA ARG A 346 -13.12 -20.03 8.74
C ARG A 346 -11.82 -19.49 8.15
N ILE A 347 -10.71 -20.21 8.33
CA ILE A 347 -9.48 -19.88 7.61
C ILE A 347 -9.66 -20.35 6.15
N PRO A 348 -9.55 -19.45 5.16
CA PRO A 348 -9.73 -19.81 3.76
C PRO A 348 -8.64 -20.78 3.30
N GLY A 349 -8.98 -21.68 2.37
CA GLY A 349 -8.00 -22.56 1.73
C GLY A 349 -7.52 -23.76 2.57
N ASN A 350 -8.20 -24.10 3.67
CA ASN A 350 -7.86 -25.23 4.57
C ASN A 350 -6.46 -25.13 5.19
N TYR A 351 -5.93 -23.92 5.36
CA TYR A 351 -4.69 -23.69 6.11
C TYR A 351 -4.92 -23.84 7.62
N SER A 352 -3.90 -24.31 8.34
CA SER A 352 -3.87 -24.15 9.80
C SER A 352 -3.63 -22.68 10.15
N LEU A 353 -3.91 -22.31 11.40
CA LEU A 353 -3.63 -20.96 11.91
C LEU A 353 -2.18 -20.55 11.68
N ARG A 354 -1.22 -21.44 11.94
CA ARG A 354 0.21 -21.16 11.76
C ARG A 354 0.57 -20.98 10.28
N GLU A 355 0.08 -21.84 9.40
CA GLU A 355 0.34 -21.72 7.95
C GLU A 355 -0.23 -20.42 7.39
N PHE A 356 -1.46 -20.06 7.80
CA PHE A 356 -2.11 -18.84 7.35
C PHE A 356 -1.39 -17.59 7.85
N VAL A 357 -1.02 -17.54 9.13
CA VAL A 357 -0.25 -16.42 9.69
C VAL A 357 1.10 -16.27 8.98
N THR A 358 1.83 -17.38 8.76
CA THR A 358 3.10 -17.34 8.02
C THR A 358 2.90 -16.85 6.59
N LEU A 359 1.88 -17.34 5.88
CA LEU A 359 1.58 -16.90 4.52
C LEU A 359 1.27 -15.40 4.46
N MET A 360 0.35 -14.93 5.30
CA MET A 360 -0.08 -13.53 5.33
C MET A 360 1.04 -12.59 5.80
N THR A 361 1.92 -13.04 6.69
CA THR A 361 3.07 -12.24 7.16
C THR A 361 4.15 -12.14 6.09
N TRP A 362 4.40 -13.22 5.34
CA TRP A 362 5.45 -13.25 4.32
C TRP A 362 5.00 -12.69 2.96
N ALA A 363 3.69 -12.64 2.72
CA ALA A 363 3.08 -11.96 1.57
C ALA A 363 2.84 -10.46 1.82
N ALA A 364 3.12 -9.95 3.02
CA ALA A 364 2.90 -8.55 3.40
C ALA A 364 4.04 -7.65 2.91
N LEU A 365 4.09 -7.40 1.60
CA LEU A 365 5.06 -6.47 1.02
C LEU A 365 4.66 -5.02 1.32
N LYS A 366 5.61 -4.10 1.40
CA LYS A 366 5.33 -2.67 1.59
C LYS A 366 5.29 -1.96 0.25
N GLY A 367 4.35 -1.03 0.10
CA GLY A 367 4.20 -0.18 -1.07
C GLY A 367 4.63 1.27 -0.80
N GLY A 368 4.40 2.15 -1.79
CA GLY A 368 4.77 3.56 -1.70
C GLY A 368 3.95 4.38 -0.72
N LEU A 369 2.77 3.91 -0.32
CA LEU A 369 1.96 4.56 0.69
C LEU A 369 2.72 4.76 2.01
N SER A 370 3.49 3.76 2.46
CA SER A 370 4.31 3.91 3.66
C SER A 370 5.33 5.04 3.52
N LEU A 371 5.96 5.20 2.35
CA LEU A 371 6.91 6.29 2.14
C LEU A 371 6.21 7.66 2.14
N ALA A 372 5.01 7.77 1.54
CA ALA A 372 4.30 9.05 1.50
C ALA A 372 3.89 9.49 2.91
N LEU A 373 3.38 8.56 3.71
CA LEU A 373 3.06 8.84 5.11
C LEU A 373 4.31 9.21 5.92
N ALA A 374 5.49 8.68 5.58
CA ALA A 374 6.74 9.07 6.23
C ALA A 374 7.19 10.47 5.82
N VAL A 375 7.20 10.79 4.52
CA VAL A 375 7.56 12.12 3.99
C VAL A 375 6.61 13.18 4.54
N GLY A 376 5.31 12.90 4.58
CA GLY A 376 4.32 13.80 5.15
C GLY A 376 4.46 14.07 6.64
N THR A 377 5.44 13.46 7.33
CA THR A 377 5.79 13.81 8.71
C THR A 377 6.82 14.92 8.88
N GLU A 378 7.43 15.38 7.78
CA GLU A 378 8.50 16.38 7.79
C GLU A 378 8.09 17.68 8.47
N GLU A 379 6.90 18.19 8.17
CA GLU A 379 6.45 19.51 8.66
C GLU A 379 6.24 19.59 10.18
N TYR A 380 6.07 18.46 10.87
CA TYR A 380 5.67 18.44 12.28
C TYR A 380 6.54 17.58 13.19
N LEU A 381 7.52 16.86 12.65
CA LEU A 381 8.53 16.18 13.46
C LEU A 381 9.84 16.96 13.45
N PRO A 382 10.60 16.97 14.56
CA PRO A 382 11.98 17.41 14.54
C PRO A 382 12.79 16.63 13.49
N HIS A 383 13.70 17.31 12.80
CA HIS A 383 14.49 16.75 11.70
C HIS A 383 15.19 15.42 12.04
N ASP A 384 15.75 15.29 13.25
CA ASP A 384 16.39 14.04 13.71
C ASP A 384 15.42 12.85 13.78
N ILE A 385 14.16 13.11 14.16
CA ILE A 385 13.11 12.09 14.27
C ILE A 385 12.55 11.78 12.88
N PHE A 386 12.36 12.79 12.05
CA PHE A 386 11.98 12.62 10.64
C PHE A 386 12.97 11.70 9.90
N ASN A 387 14.28 11.91 10.08
CA ASN A 387 15.31 11.04 9.52
C ASN A 387 15.19 9.59 10.03
N ILE A 388 14.75 9.37 11.27
CA ILE A 388 14.48 8.01 11.77
C ILE A 388 13.28 7.40 11.04
N PHE A 389 12.21 8.15 10.80
CA PHE A 389 11.03 7.70 10.07
C PHE A 389 11.38 7.27 8.65
N ILE A 390 12.12 8.11 7.93
CA ILE A 390 12.55 7.83 6.56
C ILE A 390 13.46 6.59 6.54
N ASN A 391 14.50 6.52 7.37
CA ASN A 391 15.42 5.38 7.42
C ASN A 391 14.71 4.05 7.77
N VAL A 392 13.77 4.06 8.73
CA VAL A 392 12.99 2.88 9.10
C VAL A 392 12.03 2.46 7.98
N THR A 393 11.40 3.43 7.32
CA THR A 393 10.45 3.17 6.24
C THR A 393 11.15 2.59 5.01
N TYR A 394 12.32 3.11 4.64
CA TYR A 394 13.15 2.52 3.58
C TYR A 394 13.64 1.13 3.94
N ALA A 395 14.12 0.93 5.17
CA ALA A 395 14.52 -0.40 5.63
C ALA A 395 13.36 -1.40 5.50
N ALA A 396 12.14 -1.00 5.87
CA ALA A 396 10.95 -1.81 5.72
C ALA A 396 10.61 -2.09 4.25
N ILE A 397 10.59 -1.07 3.38
CA ILE A 397 10.29 -1.23 1.95
C ILE A 397 11.32 -2.15 1.27
N PHE A 398 12.62 -1.88 1.42
CA PHE A 398 13.64 -2.68 0.78
C PHE A 398 13.71 -4.11 1.33
N PHE A 399 13.57 -4.29 2.64
CA PHE A 399 13.52 -5.62 3.21
C PHE A 399 12.30 -6.40 2.68
N THR A 400 11.11 -5.81 2.72
CA THR A 400 9.92 -6.54 2.29
C THR A 400 9.95 -6.78 0.78
N VAL A 401 10.14 -5.77 -0.05
CA VAL A 401 10.11 -5.94 -1.52
C VAL A 401 11.23 -6.84 -2.03
N LEU A 402 12.48 -6.65 -1.57
CA LEU A 402 13.61 -7.43 -2.08
C LEU A 402 13.75 -8.79 -1.39
N VAL A 403 13.68 -8.84 -0.05
CA VAL A 403 13.90 -10.09 0.68
C VAL A 403 12.62 -10.91 0.74
N GLN A 404 11.51 -10.34 1.23
CA GLN A 404 10.24 -11.09 1.30
C GLN A 404 9.68 -11.35 -0.10
N GLY A 405 9.71 -10.37 -1.02
CA GLY A 405 9.21 -10.52 -2.39
C GLY A 405 9.92 -11.64 -3.15
N LEU A 406 11.27 -11.70 -3.12
CA LEU A 406 12.01 -12.78 -3.79
C LEU A 406 11.89 -14.14 -3.08
N SER A 407 11.51 -14.18 -1.79
CA SER A 407 11.41 -15.42 -1.02
C SER A 407 9.98 -15.95 -0.85
N VAL A 408 8.94 -15.15 -1.09
CA VAL A 408 7.53 -15.51 -0.88
C VAL A 408 7.13 -16.77 -1.65
N GLY A 409 7.61 -16.91 -2.89
CA GLY A 409 7.33 -18.10 -3.70
C GLY A 409 8.01 -19.38 -3.18
N ARG A 410 9.12 -19.27 -2.44
CA ARG A 410 9.77 -20.42 -1.78
C ARG A 410 9.04 -20.78 -0.49
N VAL A 411 8.63 -19.78 0.29
CA VAL A 411 7.86 -19.96 1.53
C VAL A 411 6.50 -20.61 1.21
N TYR A 412 5.79 -20.12 0.20
CA TYR A 412 4.51 -20.69 -0.23
C TYR A 412 4.63 -22.17 -0.60
N ARG A 413 5.63 -22.54 -1.41
CA ARG A 413 5.86 -23.94 -1.79
C ARG A 413 6.10 -24.85 -0.58
N ARG A 414 6.84 -24.38 0.42
CA ARG A 414 7.03 -25.11 1.69
C ARG A 414 5.72 -25.22 2.47
N LEU A 415 4.92 -24.17 2.53
CA LEU A 415 3.63 -24.21 3.23
C LEU A 415 2.65 -25.19 2.57
N GLU A 416 2.60 -25.24 1.24
CA GLU A 416 1.75 -26.21 0.52
C GLU A 416 2.18 -27.66 0.75
N THR A 417 3.49 -27.97 0.77
CA THR A 417 3.94 -29.33 1.09
C THR A 417 3.58 -29.74 2.52
N HIS A 418 3.76 -28.84 3.49
CA HIS A 418 3.36 -29.07 4.89
C HIS A 418 1.85 -29.29 5.03
N LYS A 419 1.04 -28.48 4.35
CA LYS A 419 -0.42 -28.59 4.34
C LYS A 419 -0.88 -29.93 3.76
N LEU A 420 -0.33 -30.35 2.62
CA LEU A 420 -0.64 -31.64 2.00
C LEU A 420 -0.29 -32.81 2.92
N ALA A 421 0.90 -32.77 3.55
CA ALA A 421 1.32 -33.79 4.50
C ALA A 421 0.39 -33.87 5.73
N ARG A 422 -0.07 -32.73 6.26
CA ARG A 422 -1.04 -32.69 7.36
C ARG A 422 -2.37 -33.31 6.95
N GLN A 423 -2.90 -32.94 5.78
CA GLN A 423 -4.17 -33.47 5.28
C GLN A 423 -4.12 -34.98 5.00
N MET A 424 -2.96 -35.52 4.61
CA MET A 424 -2.78 -36.97 4.48
C MET A 424 -2.83 -37.68 5.84
N ARG A 425 -2.20 -37.10 6.88
CA ARG A 425 -2.22 -37.66 8.24
C ARG A 425 -3.60 -37.60 8.90
N GLU A 426 -4.42 -36.60 8.58
CA GLU A 426 -5.79 -36.48 9.11
C GLU A 426 -6.78 -37.45 8.44
N LYS A 427 -6.40 -38.05 7.30
CA LYS A 427 -7.21 -39.04 6.56
C LYS A 427 -6.87 -40.50 6.87
N GLN A 428 -5.73 -40.74 7.51
CA GLN A 428 -5.32 -42.03 8.05
C GLN A 428 -5.79 -42.16 9.49
#